data_AF-A0A931EHQ8-F1
#
_entry.id   AF-A0A931EHQ8-F1
#
_cell.length_a   1.000
_cell.length_b   1.000
_cell.length_c   1.000
_cell.angle_alpha   90.00
_cell.angle_beta   90.00
_cell.angle_gamma   90.00
#
_symmetry.space_group_name_H-M   'P 1'
#
loop_
_entity.id
_entity.type
_entity.pdbx_description
1 polymer ?
#
loop_
_entity_poly.entity_id
_entity_poly.type
_entity_poly.pdbx_seq_one_letter_code
_entity_poly.pdbx_strand_id
1 'polypeptide(L)' 'MKTAAPDSEKQGWLEEFEAASRRSLETRLRYAFIKTYKPVLDDETYRAFDSLEEYRRWCQANLPDWLGFGRV' A
#
# COMPACT_ATOMS: atom_id res chain seq x y z
N MET A 1 -16.05 11.72 1.50
CA MET A 1 -16.50 10.80 0.45
C MET A 1 -15.49 10.91 -0.70
N LYS A 2 -14.65 9.90 -0.95
CA LYS A 2 -13.72 9.91 -2.10
C LYS A 2 -14.56 9.60 -3.35
N THR A 3 -14.64 10.54 -4.28
CA THR A 3 -15.32 10.31 -5.57
C THR A 3 -14.55 9.24 -6.34
N ALA A 4 -15.27 8.30 -6.96
CA ALA A 4 -14.64 7.29 -7.80
C ALA A 4 -13.92 7.96 -8.98
N ALA A 5 -12.75 7.45 -9.36
CA ALA A 5 -12.03 7.91 -10.55
C ALA A 5 -12.91 7.76 -11.81
N PRO A 6 -12.86 8.71 -12.76
CA PRO A 6 -13.52 8.59 -14.05
C PRO A 6 -12.98 7.38 -14.84
N ASP A 7 -13.79 6.84 -15.74
CA ASP A 7 -13.45 5.61 -16.46
C ASP A 7 -12.23 5.74 -17.38
N SER A 8 -11.98 6.95 -17.91
CA SER A 8 -10.76 7.24 -18.67
C SER A 8 -9.48 7.13 -17.84
N GLU A 9 -9.52 7.51 -16.56
CA GLU A 9 -8.38 7.40 -15.66
C GLU A 9 -8.10 5.94 -15.31
N LYS A 10 -9.15 5.16 -15.03
CA LYS A 10 -9.03 3.71 -14.80
C LYS A 10 -8.43 3.00 -16.02
N GLN A 11 -8.85 3.39 -17.22
CA GLN A 11 -8.32 2.85 -18.47
C GLN A 11 -6.83 3.15 -18.61
N GLY A 12 -6.40 4.38 -18.29
CA GLY A 12 -4.98 4.74 -18.24
C GLY A 12 -4.18 3.87 -17.26
N TRP A 13 -4.69 3.61 -16.06
CA TRP A 13 -4.03 2.73 -15.08
C TRP A 13 -3.88 1.30 -15.61
N LEU A 14 -4.89 0.77 -16.30
CA LEU A 14 -4.82 -0.56 -16.92
C LEU A 14 -3.76 -0.59 -18.03
N GLU A 15 -3.69 0.43 -18.87
CA GLU A 15 -2.68 0.54 -19.94
C GLU A 15 -1.26 0.61 -19.38
N GLU A 16 -1.04 1.38 -18.31
CA GLU A 16 0.24 1.45 -17.60
C GLU A 16 0.61 0.12 -16.95
N PHE A 17 -0.35 -0.55 -16.33
CA PHE A 17 -0.16 -1.88 -15.73
C PHE A 17 0.25 -2.90 -16.79
N GLU A 18 -0.45 -2.93 -17.93
CA GLU A 18 -0.12 -3.82 -19.04
C GLU A 18 1.23 -3.49 -19.68
N ALA A 19 1.61 -2.22 -19.76
CA ALA A 19 2.95 -1.84 -20.21
C ALA A 19 4.04 -2.32 -19.24
N ALA A 20 3.78 -2.23 -17.92
CA ALA A 20 4.69 -2.72 -16.90
C ALA A 20 4.80 -4.26 -16.87
N SER A 21 3.70 -4.96 -17.13
CA SER A 21 3.65 -6.44 -17.15
C SER A 21 4.54 -7.04 -18.25
N ARG A 22 4.66 -6.36 -19.39
CA ARG A 22 5.51 -6.74 -20.53
C ARG A 22 7.02 -6.59 -20.29
N ARG A 23 7.45 -5.94 -19.20
CA ARG A 23 8.88 -5.77 -18.89
C ARG A 23 9.53 -7.13 -18.59
N SER A 24 10.78 -7.30 -19.04
CA SER A 24 11.57 -8.50 -18.74
C SER A 24 11.65 -8.74 -17.23
N LEU A 25 11.80 -10.00 -16.81
CA LEU A 25 11.92 -10.34 -15.39
C LEU A 25 13.09 -9.59 -14.74
N GLU A 26 14.22 -9.49 -15.43
CA GLU A 26 15.38 -8.72 -14.97
C GLU A 26 15.01 -7.25 -14.70
N THR A 27 14.34 -6.60 -15.66
CA THR A 27 13.90 -5.20 -15.50
C THR A 27 12.95 -5.05 -14.33
N ARG A 28 12.01 -6.00 -14.16
CA ARG A 28 11.09 -6.01 -13.03
C ARG A 28 11.85 -6.11 -11.71
N LEU A 29 12.76 -7.07 -11.55
CA LEU A 29 13.53 -7.23 -10.31
C LEU A 29 14.43 -6.02 -10.01
N ARG A 30 15.01 -5.41 -11.06
CA ARG A 30 15.86 -4.22 -10.92
C ARG A 30 15.12 -3.02 -10.35
N TYR A 31 13.82 -2.86 -10.66
CA TYR A 31 13.04 -1.66 -10.31
C TYR A 31 11.81 -1.93 -9.42
N ALA A 32 11.52 -3.19 -9.06
CA ALA A 32 10.35 -3.53 -8.25
C ALA A 32 10.49 -3.14 -6.78
N PHE A 33 11.72 -3.01 -6.28
CA PHE A 33 11.96 -2.68 -4.87
C PHE A 33 12.10 -1.17 -4.72
N ILE A 34 11.10 -0.57 -4.07
CA ILE A 34 11.15 0.82 -3.61
C ILE A 34 11.32 0.83 -2.09
N LYS A 35 12.26 1.62 -1.61
CA LYS A 35 12.35 1.93 -0.17
C LYS A 35 11.42 3.10 0.12
N THR A 36 10.20 2.78 0.54
CA THR A 36 9.23 3.78 0.99
C THR A 36 9.18 3.78 2.50
N TYR A 37 9.38 4.94 3.11
CA TYR A 37 9.14 5.13 4.53
C TYR A 37 7.65 4.91 4.83
N LYS A 38 7.36 4.00 5.75
CA LYS A 38 6.02 3.70 6.26
C LYS A 38 5.88 4.39 7.62
N PRO A 39 5.17 5.54 7.69
CA PRO A 39 5.02 6.29 8.93
C PRO A 39 4.52 5.41 10.07
N VAL A 40 5.05 5.61 11.28
CA VAL A 40 4.73 4.87 12.52
C VAL A 40 5.23 3.43 12.54
N LEU A 41 5.20 2.72 11.39
CA LEU A 41 5.72 1.35 11.26
C LEU A 41 7.25 1.31 11.24
N ASP A 42 7.88 2.20 10.48
CA ASP A 42 9.34 2.23 10.35
C ASP A 42 10.03 3.01 11.50
N ASP A 43 9.25 3.65 12.38
CA ASP A 43 9.77 4.46 13.49
C ASP A 43 10.22 3.64 14.69
N GLU A 44 9.79 2.38 14.77
CA GLU A 44 10.15 1.45 15.85
C GLU A 44 10.53 0.10 15.28
N THR A 45 11.41 -0.61 15.99
CA THR A 45 11.91 -1.92 15.52
C THR A 45 10.85 -3.02 15.56
N TYR A 46 9.96 -2.99 16.54
CA TYR A 46 8.84 -3.92 16.66
C TYR A 46 7.72 -3.35 17.54
N ARG A 47 6.52 -3.91 17.38
CA ARG A 47 5.40 -3.79 18.32
C ARG A 47 4.73 -5.15 18.47
N ALA A 48 4.27 -5.45 19.67
CA ALA A 48 3.50 -6.64 19.98
C ALA A 48 2.21 -6.22 20.69
N PHE A 49 1.16 -7.02 20.51
CA PHE A 49 -0.16 -6.79 21.09
C PHE A 49 -0.64 -8.10 21.70
N ASP A 50 -1.41 -8.04 22.77
CA ASP A 50 -1.92 -9.23 23.46
C ASP A 50 -3.13 -9.84 22.72
N SER A 51 -3.72 -9.09 21.77
CA SER A 51 -4.81 -9.57 20.94
C SER A 51 -4.87 -8.90 19.56
N LEU A 52 -5.56 -9.55 18.62
CA LEU A 52 -5.85 -8.98 17.31
C LEU A 52 -6.79 -7.77 17.38
N GLU A 53 -7.65 -7.67 18.40
CA GLU A 53 -8.55 -6.52 18.55
C GLU A 53 -7.78 -5.28 18.97
N GLU A 54 -6.84 -5.42 19.90
CA GLU A 54 -5.93 -4.36 20.32
C GLU A 54 -5.09 -3.87 19.13
N TYR A 55 -4.49 -4.81 18.38
CA TYR A 55 -3.77 -4.51 17.14
C TYR A 55 -4.62 -3.71 16.15
N ARG A 56 -5.86 -4.13 15.87
CA ARG A 56 -6.74 -3.44 14.93
C ARG A 56 -7.12 -2.03 15.40
N ARG A 57 -7.41 -1.85 16.69
CA ARG A 57 -7.70 -0.52 17.26
C ARG A 57 -6.50 0.40 17.14
N TRP A 58 -5.31 -0.12 17.45
CA TRP A 58 -4.08 0.63 17.31
C TRP A 58 -3.81 1.03 15.86
N CYS A 59 -3.98 0.10 14.90
CA CYS A 59 -3.85 0.40 13.47
C CYS A 59 -4.79 1.52 13.03
N GLN A 60 -6.06 1.47 13.44
CA GLN A 60 -7.05 2.48 13.07
C GLN A 60 -6.74 3.87 13.66
N ALA A 61 -6.14 3.92 14.84
CA ALA A 61 -5.83 5.19 15.52
C ALA A 61 -4.50 5.82 15.07
N ASN A 62 -3.54 5.01 14.63
CA ASN A 62 -2.16 5.47 14.44
C ASN A 62 -1.65 5.35 13.00
N LEU A 63 -2.20 4.45 12.18
CA LEU A 63 -1.70 4.25 10.81
C LEU A 63 -2.47 5.09 9.80
N PRO A 64 -1.78 5.70 8.82
CA PRO A 64 -2.42 6.33 7.68
C PRO A 64 -3.32 5.37 6.89
N ASP A 65 -4.49 5.85 6.46
CA ASP A 65 -5.48 5.06 5.70
C ASP A 65 -4.90 4.37 4.45
N TRP A 66 -3.94 5.02 3.77
CA TRP A 66 -3.35 4.52 2.53
C TRP A 66 -2.51 3.25 2.72
N LEU A 67 -2.11 2.91 3.96
CA LEU A 67 -1.42 1.66 4.27
C LEU A 67 -2.37 0.45 4.30
N GLY A 68 -3.69 0.65 4.34
CA GLY A 68 -4.67 -0.44 4.23
C GLY A 68 -4.86 -1.29 5.49
N PHE A 69 -4.38 -0.85 6.66
CA PHE A 69 -4.58 -1.53 7.95
C PHE A 69 -5.87 -1.10 8.68
N GLY A 70 -6.61 -0.12 8.14
CA GLY A 70 -7.89 0.31 8.66
C GLY A 70 -8.97 -0.77 8.50
N ARG A 71 -10.09 -0.63 9.23
CA ARG A 71 -11.27 -1.48 9.02
C ARG A 71 -11.96 -1.07 7.71
N VAL A 72 -12.31 -2.05 6.88
CA VAL A 72 -13.13 -1.90 5.67
C VAL A 72 -14.60 -2.15 6.02
#